data_AF-A0A844GC72-F1
#
_entry.id   AF-A0A844GC72-F1
#
_cell.length_a   1.000
_cell.length_b   1.000
_cell.length_c   1.000
_cell.angle_alpha   90.00
_cell.angle_beta   90.00
_cell.angle_gamma   90.00
#
_symmetry.space_group_name_H-M   'P 1'
#
loop_
_entity.id
_entity.type
_entity.pdbx_description
1 polymer ?
#
loop_
_entity_poly.entity_id
_entity_poly.type
_entity_poly.pdbx_seq_one_letter_code
_entity_poly.pdbx_strand_id
1 'polypeptide(L)'
;MRKPRNVMHNGGTLAPHCAHASPTTEISMTRQHRLGLCTLITAALLAPLSARAASAKATQALNCQVPSAANGYRGNCPYLSDVLKGDKTFRTAFKKTLRANQVPELAGPEGPMSPVNVGNQVYISGNRCEAHNCGSHNYVIIYSPTTQRLA
;
A
#
# COMPACT_ATOMS: atom_id res chain seq x y z
N MET A 1 7.55 27.24 -43.08
CA MET A 1 8.89 26.82 -43.57
C MET A 1 9.97 27.70 -42.94
N ARG A 2 10.91 27.13 -42.18
CA ARG A 2 12.32 27.56 -42.06
C ARG A 2 13.10 26.42 -41.39
N LYS A 3 14.18 26.01 -42.06
CA LYS A 3 15.08 24.87 -41.82
C LYS A 3 16.18 25.27 -40.80
N PRO A 4 16.83 24.33 -40.07
CA PRO A 4 17.63 24.65 -38.89
C PRO A 4 19.11 24.95 -39.20
N ARG A 5 19.83 25.51 -38.22
CA ARG A 5 21.30 25.51 -38.16
C ARG A 5 21.76 24.89 -36.84
N ASN A 6 22.65 23.91 -36.97
CA ASN A 6 23.58 23.44 -35.95
C ASN A 6 24.79 24.38 -35.88
N VAL A 7 25.44 24.48 -34.70
CA VAL A 7 26.81 24.00 -34.40
C VAL A 7 27.18 24.34 -32.94
N MET A 8 27.34 23.25 -32.16
CA MET A 8 28.34 22.84 -31.14
C MET A 8 28.97 23.73 -30.03
N HIS A 9 28.90 23.13 -28.82
CA HIS A 9 29.93 22.80 -27.80
C HIS A 9 30.48 23.81 -26.76
N ASN A 10 30.14 23.55 -25.49
CA ASN A 10 30.99 23.27 -24.29
C ASN A 10 30.11 23.48 -23.03
N GLY A 11 30.15 22.74 -21.92
CA GLY A 11 30.98 21.62 -21.46
C GLY A 11 30.59 21.31 -19.99
N GLY A 12 30.81 20.05 -19.56
CA GLY A 12 30.95 19.59 -18.16
C GLY A 12 29.67 19.31 -17.36
N THR A 13 29.56 18.32 -16.48
CA THR A 13 30.41 17.17 -16.13
C THR A 13 29.48 16.16 -15.44
N LEU A 14 29.53 14.89 -15.88
CA LEU A 14 28.84 13.76 -15.24
C LEU A 14 29.49 13.43 -13.90
N ALA A 15 28.69 13.33 -12.83
CA ALA A 15 29.11 12.72 -11.57
C ALA A 15 29.07 11.19 -11.68
N PRO A 16 30.15 10.48 -11.27
CA PRO A 16 30.21 9.02 -11.31
C PRO A 16 29.71 8.36 -10.02
N HIS A 17 29.39 7.08 -10.19
CA HIS A 17 28.99 6.07 -9.22
C HIS A 17 29.77 6.07 -7.90
N CYS A 18 29.07 6.01 -6.76
CA CYS A 18 29.66 5.56 -5.49
C CYS A 18 29.38 4.05 -5.32
N ALA A 19 30.47 3.31 -5.26
CA ALA A 19 30.55 1.87 -5.11
C ALA A 19 30.08 1.39 -3.73
N HIS A 20 29.54 0.17 -3.71
CA HIS A 20 29.37 -0.66 -2.52
C HIS A 20 30.72 -0.87 -1.82
N ALA A 21 30.85 -0.39 -0.59
CA ALA A 21 31.90 -0.79 0.33
C ALA A 21 31.29 -1.76 1.36
N SER A 22 31.63 -3.04 1.22
CA SER A 22 31.41 -4.07 2.24
C SER A 22 32.28 -3.75 3.47
N PRO A 23 31.76 -3.83 4.70
CA PRO A 23 32.62 -3.78 5.88
C PRO A 23 33.35 -5.13 6.03
N THR A 24 34.64 -5.13 5.75
CA THR A 24 35.57 -6.18 6.18
C THR A 24 35.76 -6.09 7.70
N THR A 25 35.31 -7.12 8.40
CA THR A 25 35.63 -7.39 9.80
C THR A 25 37.14 -7.66 9.94
N GLU A 26 37.89 -6.65 10.37
CA GLU A 26 39.23 -6.82 10.93
C GLU A 26 39.08 -6.93 12.45
N ILE A 27 39.15 -8.17 12.97
CA ILE A 27 39.29 -8.43 14.40
C ILE A 27 40.78 -8.31 14.71
N SER A 28 41.22 -7.11 15.10
CA SER A 28 42.55 -6.92 15.66
C SER A 28 42.51 -7.24 17.16
N MET A 29 43.05 -8.40 17.53
CA MET A 29 43.26 -8.80 18.91
C MET A 29 44.53 -8.17 19.48
N THR A 30 44.49 -7.95 20.79
CA THR A 30 45.59 -7.70 21.74
C THR A 30 46.26 -6.33 21.75
N ARG A 31 45.92 -5.51 22.76
CA ARG A 31 46.85 -5.21 23.88
C ARG A 31 46.10 -4.62 25.08
N GLN A 32 45.99 -5.40 26.16
CA GLN A 32 45.57 -4.93 27.47
C GLN A 32 46.61 -3.94 28.02
N HIS A 33 46.19 -2.78 28.53
CA HIS A 33 46.75 -2.19 29.76
C HIS A 33 45.95 -0.96 30.25
N ARG A 34 45.57 -1.05 31.53
CA ARG A 34 45.41 0.02 32.54
C ARG A 34 44.12 0.86 32.56
N LEU A 35 43.31 0.52 33.58
CA LEU A 35 42.56 1.37 34.51
C LEU A 35 42.06 2.74 34.03
N GLY A 36 40.73 2.89 33.99
CA GLY A 36 40.07 4.19 33.92
C GLY A 36 38.54 4.05 34.02
N LEU A 37 38.04 3.98 35.26
CA LEU A 37 36.63 3.99 35.64
C LEU A 37 35.99 5.34 35.25
N CYS A 38 35.14 5.42 34.23
CA CYS A 38 34.00 6.36 34.11
C CYS A 38 33.41 6.36 32.68
N THR A 39 32.28 5.70 32.46
CA THR A 39 31.21 6.27 31.63
C THR A 39 29.91 5.55 31.93
N LEU A 40 29.00 6.30 32.53
CA LEU A 40 27.70 5.85 33.01
C LEU A 40 26.81 5.42 31.84
N ILE A 41 26.22 4.25 32.02
CA ILE A 41 25.24 3.58 31.16
C ILE A 41 24.04 4.52 30.94
N THR A 42 23.82 4.97 29.71
CA THR A 42 22.54 5.56 29.25
C THR A 42 22.21 5.07 27.85
N ALA A 43 21.93 3.77 27.71
CA ALA A 43 21.22 3.26 26.54
C ALA A 43 19.71 3.39 26.82
N ALA A 44 19.15 4.56 26.53
CA ALA A 44 17.71 4.76 26.53
C ALA A 44 17.05 3.75 25.57
N LEU A 45 16.10 2.98 26.08
CA LEU A 45 15.30 2.02 25.34
C LEU A 45 14.70 2.66 24.08
N LEU A 46 15.23 2.32 22.91
CA LEU A 46 14.47 2.37 21.67
C LEU A 46 13.50 1.18 21.73
N ALA A 47 12.35 1.36 22.39
CA ALA A 47 11.25 0.41 22.25
C ALA A 47 10.86 0.41 20.77
N PRO A 48 10.93 -0.73 20.05
CA PRO A 48 10.44 -0.78 18.69
C PRO A 48 8.95 -0.49 18.75
N LEU A 49 8.54 0.68 18.27
CA LEU A 49 7.13 1.01 18.04
C LEU A 49 6.66 0.04 16.96
N SER A 50 6.21 -1.13 17.41
CA SER A 50 5.68 -2.16 16.55
C SER A 50 4.33 -1.63 16.09
N ALA A 51 4.33 -0.83 15.03
CA ALA A 51 3.13 -0.46 14.30
C ALA A 51 2.55 -1.75 13.72
N ARG A 52 1.79 -2.48 14.53
CA ARG A 52 0.89 -3.52 14.03
C ARG A 52 -0.08 -2.79 13.12
N ALA A 53 0.18 -2.83 11.83
CA ALA A 53 -0.78 -2.40 10.83
C ALA A 53 -2.08 -3.15 11.13
N ALA A 54 -3.08 -2.44 11.64
CA ALA A 54 -4.38 -3.03 11.91
C ALA A 54 -4.89 -3.59 10.57
N SER A 55 -5.21 -4.88 10.55
CA SER A 55 -5.76 -5.50 9.34
C SER A 55 -7.04 -4.79 8.95
N ALA A 56 -7.12 -4.32 7.70
CA ALA A 56 -8.31 -3.66 7.23
C ALA A 56 -9.50 -4.63 7.24
N LYS A 57 -10.63 -4.18 7.76
CA LYS A 57 -11.89 -4.92 7.80
C LYS A 57 -12.89 -4.28 6.85
N ALA A 58 -13.77 -5.08 6.25
CA ALA A 58 -14.80 -4.56 5.37
C ALA A 58 -15.65 -3.51 6.11
N THR A 59 -16.02 -3.78 7.37
CA THR A 59 -16.82 -2.86 8.20
C THR A 59 -16.19 -1.48 8.41
N GLN A 60 -14.88 -1.30 8.22
CA GLN A 60 -14.26 0.03 8.27
C GLN A 60 -14.71 0.93 7.12
N ALA A 61 -15.08 0.35 5.98
CA ALA A 61 -15.60 1.09 4.83
C ALA A 61 -17.05 1.60 5.04
N LEU A 62 -17.77 1.15 6.07
CA LEU A 62 -19.15 1.60 6.32
C LEU A 62 -19.22 3.07 6.75
N ASN A 63 -18.23 3.53 7.51
CA ASN A 63 -18.21 4.87 8.11
C ASN A 63 -16.97 5.68 7.69
N CYS A 64 -16.31 5.26 6.62
CA CYS A 64 -15.13 5.95 6.14
C CYS A 64 -15.49 7.24 5.40
N GLN A 65 -14.55 8.18 5.39
CA GLN A 65 -14.65 9.40 4.62
C GLN A 65 -14.19 9.13 3.19
N VAL A 66 -15.12 9.22 2.25
CA VAL A 66 -14.87 9.05 0.82
C VAL A 66 -14.13 10.28 0.26
N PRO A 67 -13.10 10.11 -0.60
CA PRO A 67 -12.50 11.23 -1.31
C PRO A 67 -13.54 12.04 -2.12
N SER A 68 -13.58 13.35 -1.94
CA SER A 68 -14.54 14.24 -2.61
C SER A 68 -13.99 15.68 -2.72
N ALA A 69 -14.60 16.52 -3.56
CA ALA A 69 -14.20 17.93 -3.61
C ALA A 69 -14.35 18.64 -2.25
N ALA A 70 -15.36 18.27 -1.46
CA ALA A 70 -15.64 18.86 -0.15
C ALA A 70 -14.54 18.62 0.90
N ASN A 71 -13.70 17.60 0.70
CA ASN A 71 -12.56 17.31 1.58
C ASN A 71 -11.21 17.36 0.85
N GLY A 72 -11.13 18.09 -0.27
CA GLY A 72 -9.90 18.24 -1.06
C GLY A 72 -9.38 16.90 -1.61
N TYR A 73 -10.29 15.99 -1.97
CA TYR A 73 -10.00 14.65 -2.45
C TYR A 73 -9.24 13.76 -1.46
N ARG A 74 -9.39 14.03 -0.15
CA ARG A 74 -8.80 13.21 0.91
C ARG A 74 -9.83 12.20 1.41
N GLY A 75 -9.42 10.97 1.66
CA GLY A 75 -10.28 9.95 2.26
C GLY A 75 -9.49 8.95 3.07
N ASN A 76 -10.20 8.15 3.86
CA ASN A 76 -9.60 7.11 4.72
C ASN A 76 -10.24 5.73 4.51
N CYS A 77 -11.02 5.57 3.45
CA CYS A 77 -11.62 4.29 3.13
C CYS A 77 -10.55 3.27 2.70
N PRO A 78 -10.65 2.01 3.16
CA PRO A 78 -9.67 0.98 2.81
C PRO A 78 -9.79 0.58 1.34
N TYR A 79 -8.69 0.13 0.74
CA TYR A 79 -8.72 -0.46 -0.60
C TYR A 79 -9.19 -1.91 -0.54
N LEU A 80 -9.69 -2.41 -1.68
CA LEU A 80 -10.17 -3.79 -1.78
C LEU A 80 -9.07 -4.81 -1.43
N SER A 81 -7.82 -4.60 -1.87
CA SER A 81 -6.69 -5.48 -1.52
C SER A 81 -6.40 -5.52 -0.02
N ASP A 82 -6.48 -4.38 0.67
CA ASP A 82 -6.29 -4.30 2.13
C ASP A 82 -7.35 -5.12 2.86
N VAL A 83 -8.61 -4.97 2.46
CA VAL A 83 -9.74 -5.73 3.05
C VAL A 83 -9.63 -7.21 2.70
N LEU A 84 -9.28 -7.58 1.47
CA LEU A 84 -9.04 -8.97 1.09
C LEU A 84 -7.92 -9.59 1.92
N LYS A 85 -6.88 -8.83 2.27
CA LYS A 85 -5.78 -9.30 3.11
C LYS A 85 -6.22 -9.45 4.57
N GLY A 86 -6.93 -8.46 5.12
CA GLY A 86 -7.22 -8.34 6.54
C GLY A 86 -8.53 -8.94 7.03
N ASP A 87 -9.50 -9.18 6.15
CA ASP A 87 -10.83 -9.68 6.50
C ASP A 87 -11.09 -11.06 5.89
N LYS A 88 -10.96 -12.11 6.72
CA LYS A 88 -11.16 -13.50 6.29
C LYS A 88 -12.60 -13.75 5.82
N THR A 89 -13.59 -13.16 6.48
CA THR A 89 -15.00 -13.36 6.16
C THR A 89 -15.32 -12.77 4.80
N PHE A 90 -14.92 -11.50 4.59
CA PHE A 90 -15.04 -10.84 3.30
C PHE A 90 -14.29 -11.60 2.20
N ARG A 91 -13.02 -11.97 2.41
CA ARG A 91 -12.22 -12.74 1.45
C ARG A 91 -12.89 -14.06 1.06
N THR A 92 -13.53 -14.74 2.02
CA THR A 92 -14.24 -15.99 1.76
C THR A 92 -15.47 -15.76 0.88
N ALA A 93 -16.28 -14.75 1.22
CA ALA A 93 -17.46 -14.37 0.44
C ALA A 93 -17.06 -13.97 -0.99
N PHE A 94 -16.06 -13.10 -1.13
CA PHE A 94 -15.54 -12.62 -2.41
C PHE A 94 -15.09 -13.79 -3.31
N LYS A 95 -14.21 -14.66 -2.80
CA LYS A 95 -13.71 -15.81 -3.58
C LYS A 95 -14.80 -16.80 -3.92
N LYS A 96 -15.79 -16.98 -3.05
CA LYS A 96 -16.95 -17.85 -3.31
C LYS A 96 -17.79 -17.29 -4.47
N THR A 97 -18.09 -15.99 -4.45
CA THR A 97 -18.88 -15.33 -5.49
C THR A 97 -18.17 -15.36 -6.83
N LEU A 98 -16.88 -15.05 -6.89
CA LEU A 98 -16.11 -15.12 -8.14
C LEU A 98 -16.14 -16.51 -8.75
N ARG A 99 -15.86 -17.56 -7.95
CA ARG A 99 -15.92 -18.95 -8.42
C ARG A 99 -17.31 -19.36 -8.91
N ALA A 100 -18.36 -19.01 -8.17
CA ALA A 100 -19.73 -19.36 -8.53
C ALA A 100 -20.16 -18.75 -9.87
N ASN A 101 -19.65 -17.57 -10.20
CA ASN A 101 -19.95 -16.86 -11.44
C ASN A 101 -18.89 -17.07 -12.55
N GLN A 102 -17.88 -17.92 -12.31
CA GLN A 102 -16.78 -18.16 -13.25
C GLN A 102 -16.04 -16.87 -13.66
N VAL A 103 -15.97 -15.90 -12.74
CA VAL A 103 -15.26 -14.62 -12.93
C VAL A 103 -13.84 -14.75 -12.37
N PRO A 104 -12.80 -14.38 -13.14
CA PRO A 104 -11.43 -14.39 -12.63
C PRO A 104 -11.20 -13.27 -11.61
N GLU A 105 -10.33 -13.53 -10.63
CA GLU A 105 -9.85 -12.46 -9.75
C GLU A 105 -8.86 -11.59 -10.53
N LEU A 106 -9.21 -10.31 -10.72
CA LEU A 106 -8.34 -9.32 -11.35
C LEU A 106 -7.21 -8.89 -10.39
N ALA A 107 -6.05 -8.54 -10.94
CA ALA A 107 -4.85 -8.13 -10.18
C ALA A 107 -4.29 -6.77 -10.61
N GLY A 108 -5.16 -5.86 -11.06
CA GLY A 108 -4.78 -4.52 -11.52
C GLY A 108 -5.25 -3.41 -10.56
N PRO A 109 -5.32 -2.16 -11.08
CA PRO A 109 -5.71 -1.00 -10.30
C PRO A 109 -7.08 -1.15 -9.62
N GLU A 110 -7.22 -0.52 -8.47
CA GLU A 110 -8.45 -0.47 -7.68
C GLU A 110 -8.60 0.91 -7.04
N GLY A 111 -9.85 1.30 -6.80
CA GLY A 111 -10.21 2.46 -6.00
C GLY A 111 -10.42 2.08 -4.54
N PRO A 112 -10.49 3.10 -3.64
CA PRO A 112 -10.91 2.86 -2.27
C PRO A 112 -12.35 2.33 -2.26
N MET A 113 -12.64 1.41 -1.33
CA MET A 113 -14.01 0.98 -1.08
C MET A 113 -14.84 2.15 -0.54
N SER A 114 -16.16 2.10 -0.64
CA SER A 114 -17.02 3.19 -0.15
C SER A 114 -18.38 2.65 0.31
N PRO A 115 -19.04 3.32 1.27
CA PRO A 115 -20.40 3.00 1.62
C PRO A 115 -21.34 3.41 0.48
N VAL A 116 -22.31 2.56 0.16
CA VAL A 116 -23.36 2.84 -0.81
C VAL A 116 -24.71 2.47 -0.24
N ASN A 117 -25.70 3.32 -0.45
CA ASN A 117 -27.08 3.07 0.00
C ASN A 117 -27.84 2.33 -1.09
N VAL A 118 -28.42 1.17 -0.74
CA VAL A 118 -29.31 0.39 -1.60
C VAL A 118 -30.62 0.19 -0.85
N GLY A 119 -31.65 0.92 -1.25
CA GLY A 119 -32.88 1.04 -0.46
C GLY A 119 -32.58 1.59 0.94
N ASN A 120 -33.04 0.89 1.98
CA ASN A 120 -32.85 1.29 3.38
C ASN A 120 -31.63 0.64 4.05
N GLN A 121 -30.72 0.06 3.26
CA GLN A 121 -29.55 -0.66 3.75
C GLN A 121 -28.26 -0.07 3.18
N VAL A 122 -27.23 -0.02 4.03
CA VAL A 122 -25.89 0.40 3.65
C VAL A 122 -25.07 -0.82 3.27
N TYR A 123 -24.53 -0.81 2.06
CA TYR A 123 -23.60 -1.79 1.53
C TYR A 123 -22.22 -1.15 1.38
N ILE A 124 -21.23 -1.97 1.08
CA ILE A 124 -19.90 -1.51 0.72
C ILE A 124 -19.67 -1.83 -0.76
N SER A 125 -19.32 -0.80 -1.53
CA SER A 125 -18.87 -0.93 -2.91
C SER A 125 -17.35 -0.94 -2.98
N GLY A 126 -16.81 -1.76 -3.87
CA GLY A 126 -15.41 -1.74 -4.26
C GLY A 126 -15.28 -2.03 -5.74
N ASN A 127 -14.15 -1.68 -6.34
CA ASN A 127 -13.88 -1.99 -7.74
C ASN A 127 -12.46 -2.50 -7.92
N ARG A 128 -12.25 -3.21 -9.01
CA ARG A 128 -10.92 -3.54 -9.50
C ARG A 128 -10.96 -3.76 -11.00
N CYS A 129 -9.87 -3.47 -11.66
CA CYS A 129 -9.69 -3.79 -13.06
C CYS A 129 -8.48 -4.67 -13.36
N GLU A 130 -8.42 -5.18 -14.58
CA GLU A 130 -7.23 -5.80 -15.14
C GLU A 130 -6.16 -4.74 -15.43
N ALA A 131 -4.92 -5.04 -15.12
CA ALA A 131 -3.80 -4.15 -15.42
C ALA A 131 -3.74 -3.86 -16.93
N HIS A 132 -3.56 -2.58 -17.28
CA HIS A 132 -3.49 -2.09 -18.67
C HIS A 132 -4.76 -2.32 -19.53
N ASN A 133 -5.86 -2.81 -18.95
CA ASN A 133 -7.10 -3.10 -19.67
C ASN A 133 -8.38 -2.69 -18.90
N CYS A 134 -8.29 -1.64 -18.07
CA CYS A 134 -9.38 -1.27 -17.18
C CYS A 134 -10.68 -0.85 -17.87
N GLY A 135 -10.60 -0.31 -19.09
CA GLY A 135 -11.79 0.10 -19.85
C GLY A 135 -12.70 -1.05 -20.24
N SER A 136 -12.13 -2.25 -20.44
CA SER A 136 -12.87 -3.43 -20.92
C SER A 136 -13.05 -4.47 -19.82
N HIS A 137 -12.03 -4.68 -18.99
CA HIS A 137 -12.00 -5.74 -18.00
C HIS A 137 -11.92 -5.16 -16.59
N ASN A 138 -13.09 -5.04 -15.97
CA ASN A 138 -13.25 -4.56 -14.61
C ASN A 138 -14.46 -5.22 -13.95
N TYR A 139 -14.50 -5.17 -12.63
CA TYR A 139 -15.71 -5.46 -11.88
C TYR A 139 -15.92 -4.42 -10.78
N VAL A 140 -17.18 -4.26 -10.43
CA VAL A 140 -17.62 -3.65 -9.19
C VAL A 140 -18.19 -4.76 -8.31
N ILE A 141 -17.90 -4.72 -7.03
CA ILE A 141 -18.50 -5.60 -6.04
C ILE A 141 -19.37 -4.79 -5.11
N ILE A 142 -20.47 -5.38 -4.66
CA ILE A 142 -21.33 -4.85 -3.61
C ILE A 142 -21.39 -5.89 -2.50
N TYR A 143 -20.99 -5.52 -1.30
CA TYR A 143 -20.95 -6.43 -0.15
C TYR A 143 -21.89 -5.94 0.95
N SER A 144 -22.71 -6.84 1.49
CA SER A 144 -23.49 -6.60 2.71
C SER A 144 -22.71 -7.08 3.92
N PRO A 145 -22.31 -6.18 4.84
CA PRO A 145 -21.69 -6.59 6.10
C PRO A 145 -22.65 -7.35 7.02
N THR A 146 -23.95 -7.08 6.91
CA THR A 146 -24.99 -7.73 7.71
C THR A 146 -25.16 -9.20 7.33
N THR A 147 -25.29 -9.50 6.04
CA THR A 147 -25.46 -10.89 5.58
C THR A 147 -24.14 -11.59 5.26
N GLN A 148 -23.03 -10.85 5.25
CA GLN A 148 -21.69 -11.32 4.87
C GLN A 148 -21.64 -11.94 3.46
N ARG A 149 -22.34 -11.31 2.51
CA ARG A 149 -22.46 -11.79 1.12
C ARG A 149 -22.20 -10.66 0.15
N LEU A 150 -21.64 -11.02 -1.00
CA LEU A 150 -21.67 -10.14 -2.17
C LEU A 150 -23.03 -10.28 -2.84
N ALA A 151 -23.60 -9.15 -3.26
CA ALA A 151 -24.81 -9.05 -4.05
C ALA A 151 -24.50 -9.17 -5.55
#